data_AF-A0A7R8ZU62-F1
#
_entry.id   AF-A0A7R8ZU62-F1
#
_cell.length_a   1.000
_cell.length_b   1.000
_cell.length_c   1.000
_cell.angle_alpha   90.00
_cell.angle_beta   90.00
_cell.angle_gamma   90.00
#
_symmetry.space_group_name_H-M   'P 1'
#
loop_
_entity.id
_entity.type
_entity.pdbx_description
1 polymer ?
#
loop_
_entity_poly.entity_id
_entity_poly.type
_entity_poly.pdbx_seq_one_letter_code
_entity_poly.pdbx_strand_id
1 'polypeptide(L)'
;MARRLRSGYTTGACAAAAAKAAALLALRGERPDSVELIFPDGSRHRFAVHRLQGEPGWASASIIKDAGDDPDVTNRAEICATVELNTAPPQPGDVRYENIILAAGKGVGTVTKAGLAVPVGEPAINPVPRKMICAAVVELAGNKALRVTISIPAGKKLAERTLNHRLGIVGGLSILGTTGIVQPVSADAWKATIKASLNVAKEAGLHDIVLSTGRTSEKGVQTVLDLPVEAYAMMGDYLAFSLQEAAGTGFSHIHLAGMWAKILKAAMKIPQTHVRHGELKPEEAALHLASFSISPSLQKQLAKSNTAREMYGILEAEKRADIIHGVCLQAKAYAQSVADSRGLASGSRHYLEKCKWVVSSKRLAHLVADMGLHHIPVSPVTQAFNAMKQALTDSDVALLASGDPLFYGIGRLALQRFPAEQVLFHPALSSMQEAFARFKLYWDDAKLISLHGREATNIPALLLGQQKSFFFTDPRNTPAR
;
A
#
# COMPACT_ATOMS: atom_id res chain seq x y z
N MET A 1 -25.88 13.72 -2.60
CA MET A 1 -24.99 12.68 -3.16
C MET A 1 -23.57 13.22 -3.16
N ALA A 2 -22.60 12.50 -2.57
CA ALA A 2 -21.20 12.92 -2.67
C ALA A 2 -20.75 12.81 -4.14
N ARG A 3 -20.21 13.89 -4.70
CA ARG A 3 -19.70 13.93 -6.08
C ARG A 3 -18.62 12.84 -6.24
N ARG A 4 -18.79 11.94 -7.20
CA ARG A 4 -17.78 10.92 -7.54
C ARG A 4 -16.55 11.63 -8.09
N LEU A 5 -15.41 11.47 -7.41
CA LEU A 5 -14.14 12.08 -7.83
C LEU A 5 -13.65 11.44 -9.13
N ARG A 6 -13.13 12.27 -10.04
CA ARG A 6 -12.61 11.84 -11.34
C ARG A 6 -11.25 11.17 -11.16
N SER A 7 -11.09 9.97 -11.72
CA SER A 7 -9.77 9.31 -11.79
C SER A 7 -8.90 9.89 -12.91
N GLY A 8 -7.61 9.65 -12.83
CA GLY A 8 -6.64 10.09 -13.82
C GLY A 8 -5.69 8.98 -14.27
N TYR A 9 -4.58 9.38 -14.88
CA TYR A 9 -3.54 8.48 -15.37
C TYR A 9 -2.24 8.67 -14.61
N THR A 10 -1.54 7.56 -14.41
CA THR A 10 -0.25 7.53 -13.69
C THR A 10 0.89 8.09 -14.53
N THR A 11 2.01 8.47 -13.91
CA THR A 11 3.21 8.87 -14.66
C THR A 11 3.70 7.74 -15.56
N GLY A 12 3.57 6.48 -15.13
CA GLY A 12 3.89 5.31 -15.95
C GLY A 12 3.04 5.17 -17.21
N ALA A 13 1.73 5.39 -17.12
CA ALA A 13 0.85 5.37 -18.28
C ALA A 13 1.18 6.50 -19.28
N CYS A 14 1.40 7.72 -18.78
CA CYS A 14 1.81 8.84 -19.63
C CYS A 14 3.18 8.60 -20.30
N ALA A 15 4.14 8.00 -19.58
CA ALA A 15 5.45 7.65 -20.14
C ALA A 15 5.34 6.58 -21.23
N ALA A 16 4.51 5.55 -21.04
CA ALA A 16 4.26 4.53 -22.05
C ALA A 16 3.56 5.11 -23.29
N ALA A 17 2.63 6.05 -23.12
CA ALA A 17 1.93 6.70 -24.22
C ALA A 17 2.89 7.61 -25.02
N ALA A 18 3.72 8.38 -24.32
CA ALA A 18 4.78 9.17 -24.96
C ALA A 18 5.74 8.25 -25.74
N ALA A 19 6.15 7.12 -25.15
CA ALA A 19 7.05 6.18 -25.82
C ALA A 19 6.42 5.56 -27.07
N LYS A 20 5.14 5.20 -27.03
CA LYS A 20 4.40 4.69 -28.20
C LYS A 20 4.32 5.73 -29.32
N ALA A 21 3.98 6.97 -28.99
CA ALA A 21 3.89 8.06 -29.97
C ALA A 21 5.24 8.36 -30.63
N ALA A 22 6.32 8.41 -29.84
CA ALA A 22 7.67 8.55 -30.37
C ALA A 22 8.08 7.35 -31.23
N ALA A 23 7.81 6.11 -30.80
CA ALA A 23 8.11 4.92 -31.57
C ALA A 23 7.37 4.86 -32.91
N LEU A 24 6.11 5.32 -32.98
CA LEU A 24 5.35 5.41 -34.24
C LEU A 24 6.05 6.30 -35.26
N LEU A 25 6.54 7.47 -34.85
CA LEU A 25 7.29 8.36 -35.73
C LEU A 25 8.66 7.77 -36.09
N ALA A 26 9.43 7.34 -35.09
CA ALA A 26 10.79 6.84 -35.30
C ALA A 26 10.83 5.57 -36.16
N LEU A 27 9.84 4.68 -36.07
CA LEU A 27 9.86 3.38 -36.76
C LEU A 27 9.04 3.33 -38.04
N ARG A 28 7.96 4.12 -38.12
CA ARG A 28 6.98 4.05 -39.21
C ARG A 28 6.76 5.38 -39.91
N GLY A 29 7.36 6.48 -39.43
CA GLY A 29 7.14 7.82 -39.96
C GLY A 29 5.75 8.39 -39.63
N GLU A 30 4.97 7.73 -38.77
CA GLU A 30 3.60 8.11 -38.44
C GLU A 30 3.58 9.24 -37.42
N ARG A 31 2.73 10.26 -37.63
CA ARG A 31 2.57 11.41 -36.72
C ARG A 31 1.18 11.43 -36.09
N PRO A 32 0.94 10.63 -35.04
CA PRO A 32 -0.37 10.56 -34.41
C PRO A 32 -0.65 11.76 -33.50
N ASP A 33 -1.87 12.29 -33.56
CA ASP A 33 -2.38 13.24 -32.56
C ASP A 33 -2.78 12.56 -31.24
N SER A 34 -2.92 11.23 -31.25
CA SER A 34 -3.27 10.42 -30.07
C SER A 34 -2.82 8.97 -30.21
N VAL A 35 -2.55 8.31 -29.09
CA VAL A 35 -2.20 6.88 -29.05
C VAL A 35 -3.11 6.10 -28.09
N GLU A 36 -3.33 4.83 -28.38
CA GLU A 36 -4.04 3.89 -27.51
C GLU A 36 -3.05 2.94 -26.80
N LEU A 37 -3.23 2.78 -25.49
CA LEU A 37 -2.51 1.83 -24.66
C LEU A 37 -3.45 0.76 -24.12
N ILE A 38 -2.93 -0.46 -23.98
CA ILE A 38 -3.55 -1.54 -23.23
C ILE A 38 -2.92 -1.56 -21.83
N PHE A 39 -3.75 -1.45 -20.80
CA PHE A 39 -3.32 -1.47 -19.40
C PHE A 39 -3.15 -2.91 -18.88
N PRO A 40 -2.50 -3.10 -17.71
CA PRO A 40 -2.27 -4.44 -17.15
C PRO A 40 -3.53 -5.29 -16.93
N ASP A 41 -4.70 -4.66 -16.80
CA ASP A 41 -6.00 -5.32 -16.68
C ASP A 41 -6.68 -5.62 -18.03
N GLY A 42 -6.03 -5.30 -19.15
CA GLY A 42 -6.52 -5.47 -20.51
C GLY A 42 -7.39 -4.32 -21.03
N SER A 43 -7.69 -3.31 -20.21
CA SER A 43 -8.46 -2.14 -20.64
C SER A 43 -7.69 -1.26 -21.63
N ARG A 44 -8.42 -0.60 -22.54
CA ARG A 44 -7.85 0.28 -23.58
C ARG A 44 -8.07 1.74 -23.22
N HIS A 45 -7.01 2.54 -23.27
CA HIS A 45 -7.03 3.95 -22.91
C HIS A 45 -6.33 4.80 -23.96
N ARG A 46 -7.01 5.89 -24.37
CA ARG A 46 -6.50 6.83 -25.37
C ARG A 46 -5.87 8.05 -24.70
N PHE A 47 -4.71 8.45 -25.22
CA PHE A 47 -3.92 9.59 -24.76
C PHE A 47 -3.71 10.58 -25.91
N ALA A 48 -3.99 11.86 -25.66
CA ALA A 48 -3.66 12.92 -26.59
C ALA A 48 -2.15 13.21 -26.56
N VAL A 49 -1.52 13.25 -27.73
CA VAL A 49 -0.11 13.60 -27.88
C VAL A 49 0.01 15.12 -27.77
N HIS A 50 0.80 15.60 -26.81
CA HIS A 50 0.96 17.03 -26.58
C HIS A 50 1.97 17.65 -27.54
N ARG A 51 3.15 17.02 -27.68
CA ARG A 51 4.17 17.36 -28.66
C ARG A 51 4.73 16.09 -29.27
N LEU A 52 5.08 16.15 -30.54
CA LEU A 52 5.76 15.10 -31.28
C LEU A 52 6.75 15.77 -32.23
N GLN A 53 8.02 15.36 -32.15
CA GLN A 53 9.09 15.87 -33.00
C GLN A 53 10.07 14.75 -33.36
N GLY A 54 10.76 14.93 -34.48
CA GLY A 54 11.74 13.97 -35.00
C GLY A 54 11.38 13.48 -36.39
N GLU A 55 12.03 12.38 -36.74
CA GLU A 55 12.06 11.78 -38.08
C GLU A 55 12.28 10.27 -37.98
N PRO A 56 12.15 9.51 -39.07
CA PRO A 56 12.47 8.08 -39.03
C PRO A 56 13.88 7.83 -38.49
N GLY A 57 14.01 6.92 -37.52
CA GLY A 57 15.23 6.61 -36.78
C GLY A 57 15.32 7.25 -35.38
N TRP A 58 14.68 8.41 -35.18
CA TRP A 58 14.68 9.13 -33.91
C TRP A 58 13.44 10.01 -33.72
N ALA A 59 12.76 9.88 -32.58
CA ALA A 59 11.66 10.78 -32.26
C ALA A 59 11.51 11.01 -30.76
N SER A 60 10.91 12.14 -30.41
CA SER A 60 10.51 12.47 -29.06
C SER A 60 9.05 12.90 -29.04
N ALA A 61 8.30 12.39 -28.07
CA ALA A 61 6.91 12.77 -27.85
C ALA A 61 6.65 13.08 -26.38
N SER A 62 5.55 13.77 -26.10
CA SER A 62 5.14 14.07 -24.74
C SER A 62 3.64 14.00 -24.52
N ILE A 63 3.27 13.75 -23.26
CA ILE A 63 1.90 13.67 -22.75
C ILE A 63 1.81 14.58 -21.52
N ILE A 64 0.76 15.41 -21.46
CA ILE A 64 0.43 16.15 -20.24
C ILE A 64 -0.35 15.22 -19.31
N LYS A 65 0.22 14.95 -18.13
CA LYS A 65 -0.43 14.09 -17.14
C LYS A 65 -1.69 14.74 -16.61
N ASP A 66 -2.76 13.96 -16.56
CA ASP A 66 -4.02 14.33 -15.90
C ASP A 66 -4.27 13.37 -14.73
N ALA A 67 -4.16 13.86 -13.50
CA ALA A 67 -4.36 13.08 -12.29
C ALA A 67 -5.84 12.96 -11.87
N GLY A 68 -6.77 13.52 -12.65
CA GLY A 68 -8.16 13.60 -12.23
C GLY A 68 -8.34 14.62 -11.11
N ASP A 69 -9.11 14.25 -10.09
CA ASP A 69 -9.33 15.05 -8.87
C ASP A 69 -8.35 14.68 -7.73
N ASP A 70 -7.32 13.86 -7.99
CA ASP A 70 -6.28 13.55 -7.01
C ASP A 70 -5.35 14.75 -6.78
N PRO A 71 -5.02 15.13 -5.53
CA PRO A 71 -4.05 16.19 -5.22
C PRO A 71 -2.59 15.74 -5.47
N ASP A 72 -2.33 15.23 -6.67
CA ASP A 72 -1.04 14.72 -7.12
C ASP A 72 -0.10 15.87 -7.54
N VAL A 73 1.09 15.94 -6.96
CA VAL A 73 2.14 16.92 -7.30
C VAL A 73 2.56 16.87 -8.77
N THR A 74 2.38 15.73 -9.43
CA THR A 74 2.71 15.50 -10.84
C THR A 74 1.53 15.78 -11.78
N ASN A 75 0.37 16.21 -11.27
CA ASN A 75 -0.72 16.63 -12.13
C ASN A 75 -0.27 17.78 -13.04
N ARG A 76 -0.66 17.75 -14.32
CA ARG A 76 -0.25 18.68 -15.38
C ARG A 76 1.25 18.67 -15.72
N ALA A 77 2.04 17.77 -15.11
CA ALA A 77 3.42 17.60 -15.51
C ALA A 77 3.49 17.03 -16.92
N GLU A 78 4.42 17.56 -17.71
CA GLU A 78 4.74 17.02 -19.01
C GLU A 78 5.66 15.81 -18.85
N ILE A 79 5.24 14.67 -19.39
CA ILE A 79 6.01 13.42 -19.40
C ILE A 79 6.45 13.17 -20.84
N CYS A 80 7.76 13.08 -21.05
CA CYS A 80 8.37 12.93 -22.36
C CYS A 80 9.02 11.56 -22.51
N ALA A 81 9.05 11.04 -23.72
CA ALA A 81 9.84 9.88 -24.11
C ALA A 81 10.54 10.15 -25.44
N THR A 82 11.82 9.80 -25.49
CA THR A 82 12.62 9.82 -26.71
C THR A 82 12.94 8.38 -27.10
N VAL A 83 12.69 8.03 -28.36
CA VAL A 83 12.90 6.69 -28.92
C VAL A 83 13.86 6.80 -30.09
N GLU A 84 14.93 6.01 -30.04
CA GLU A 84 16.02 6.04 -31.02
C GLU A 84 16.38 4.61 -31.40
N LEU A 85 16.71 4.38 -32.67
CA LEU A 85 17.34 3.13 -33.09
C LEU A 85 18.68 3.00 -32.36
N ASN A 86 18.84 1.91 -31.61
CA ASN A 86 20.02 1.74 -30.78
C ASN A 86 20.98 0.73 -31.40
N THR A 87 22.19 1.19 -31.68
CA THR A 87 23.35 0.36 -32.06
C THR A 87 24.43 0.35 -30.98
N ALA A 88 24.30 1.18 -29.94
CA ALA A 88 25.30 1.34 -28.89
C ALA A 88 25.04 0.40 -27.69
N PRO A 89 26.08 0.02 -26.94
CA PRO A 89 25.91 -0.74 -25.70
C PRO A 89 25.19 0.08 -24.62
N PRO A 90 24.57 -0.58 -23.61
CA PRO A 90 24.00 0.10 -22.45
C PRO A 90 25.05 0.90 -21.68
N GLN A 91 24.65 2.07 -21.20
CA GLN A 91 25.43 2.92 -20.30
C GLN A 91 25.17 2.54 -18.83
N PRO A 92 26.07 2.89 -17.90
CA PRO A 92 25.81 2.71 -16.47
C PRO A 92 24.48 3.32 -16.04
N GLY A 93 23.66 2.52 -15.35
CA GLY A 93 22.31 2.89 -14.93
C GLY A 93 21.22 2.58 -15.94
N ASP A 94 21.53 2.36 -17.23
CA ASP A 94 20.52 1.89 -18.17
C ASP A 94 19.98 0.52 -17.77
N VAL A 95 18.73 0.26 -18.11
CA VAL A 95 18.12 -1.05 -17.87
C VAL A 95 17.75 -1.72 -19.16
N ARG A 96 18.29 -2.92 -19.33
CA ARG A 96 17.98 -3.77 -20.48
C ARG A 96 16.67 -4.52 -20.24
N TYR A 97 15.74 -4.37 -21.17
CA TYR A 97 14.51 -5.12 -21.25
C TYR A 97 14.41 -5.71 -22.66
N GLU A 98 14.76 -6.98 -22.81
CA GLU A 98 14.85 -7.64 -24.12
C GLU A 98 15.81 -6.89 -25.08
N ASN A 99 15.29 -6.37 -26.19
CA ASN A 99 15.98 -5.55 -27.19
C ASN A 99 15.86 -4.03 -26.92
N ILE A 100 15.29 -3.64 -25.78
CA ILE A 100 15.11 -2.24 -25.39
C ILE A 100 16.10 -1.87 -24.28
N ILE A 101 16.76 -0.73 -24.44
CA ILE A 101 17.49 -0.03 -23.39
C ILE A 101 16.60 1.08 -22.86
N LEU A 102 16.19 0.96 -21.60
CA LEU A 102 15.40 1.98 -20.91
C LEU A 102 16.32 2.87 -20.08
N ALA A 103 16.29 4.17 -20.36
CA ALA A 103 17.18 5.17 -19.76
C ALA A 103 16.38 6.28 -19.04
N ALA A 104 17.00 6.88 -18.02
CA ALA A 104 16.51 8.11 -17.41
C ALA A 104 17.06 9.33 -18.16
N GLY A 105 16.16 10.22 -18.56
CA GLY A 105 16.49 11.57 -19.01
C GLY A 105 16.26 12.60 -17.90
N LYS A 106 16.31 13.89 -18.29
CA LYS A 106 16.14 15.03 -17.38
C LYS A 106 14.90 14.87 -16.49
N GLY A 107 15.09 15.00 -15.18
CA GLY A 107 14.01 15.05 -14.20
C GLY A 107 13.36 13.70 -13.84
N VAL A 108 13.86 12.58 -14.37
CA VAL A 108 13.63 11.26 -13.79
C VAL A 108 14.73 10.97 -12.78
N GLY A 109 14.35 10.55 -11.57
CA GLY A 109 15.29 10.29 -10.49
C GLY A 109 16.13 9.03 -10.71
N THR A 110 17.26 8.93 -10.03
CA THR A 110 18.07 7.72 -9.91
C THR A 110 17.98 7.19 -8.49
N VAL A 111 17.87 5.88 -8.33
CA VAL A 111 17.84 5.23 -7.02
C VAL A 111 19.25 5.13 -6.46
N THR A 112 19.44 5.62 -5.23
CA THR A 112 20.72 5.69 -4.52
C THR A 112 20.72 4.92 -3.21
N LYS A 113 19.55 4.43 -2.76
CA LYS A 113 19.39 3.62 -1.55
C LYS A 113 18.62 2.34 -1.86
N ALA A 114 18.95 1.27 -1.15
CA ALA A 114 18.23 0.01 -1.22
C ALA A 114 16.86 0.10 -0.52
N GLY A 115 16.00 -0.92 -0.70
CA GLY A 115 14.68 -1.02 -0.07
C GLY A 115 13.51 -0.62 -0.98
N LEU A 116 13.80 -0.05 -2.15
CA LEU A 116 12.81 0.20 -3.19
C LEU A 116 12.64 -0.99 -4.13
N ALA A 117 11.54 -1.00 -4.89
CA ALA A 117 11.30 -2.01 -5.94
C ALA A 117 12.24 -1.86 -7.16
N VAL A 118 13.06 -0.80 -7.16
CA VAL A 118 14.02 -0.48 -8.21
C VAL A 118 15.42 -0.56 -7.59
N PRO A 119 16.35 -1.31 -8.20
CA PRO A 119 17.73 -1.43 -7.74
C PRO A 119 18.50 -0.10 -7.68
N VAL A 120 19.52 -0.05 -6.81
CA VAL A 120 20.45 1.09 -6.72
C VAL A 120 21.21 1.27 -8.03
N GLY A 121 21.38 2.51 -8.45
CA GLY A 121 22.01 2.90 -9.72
C GLY A 121 21.05 3.00 -10.89
N GLU A 122 19.82 2.47 -10.78
CA GLU A 122 18.86 2.48 -11.89
C GLU A 122 17.93 3.73 -11.88
N PRO A 123 17.36 4.10 -13.05
CA PRO A 123 16.25 5.00 -13.19
C PRO A 123 15.11 4.63 -12.24
N ALA A 124 14.56 5.63 -11.56
CA ALA A 124 13.39 5.50 -10.68
C ALA A 124 12.09 5.26 -11.47
N ILE A 125 12.09 4.26 -12.35
CA ILE A 125 10.97 3.78 -13.13
C ILE A 125 10.56 2.44 -12.52
N ASN A 126 9.36 2.36 -11.96
CA ASN A 126 8.93 1.16 -11.26
C ASN A 126 8.70 -0.03 -12.22
N PRO A 127 8.68 -1.28 -11.73
CA PRO A 127 8.55 -2.48 -12.56
C PRO A 127 7.33 -2.49 -13.51
N VAL A 128 6.14 -2.06 -13.05
CA VAL A 128 4.95 -2.02 -13.93
C VAL A 128 5.09 -0.95 -15.02
N PRO A 129 5.50 0.30 -14.73
CA PRO A 129 5.79 1.27 -15.77
C PRO A 129 6.83 0.80 -16.78
N ARG A 130 7.90 0.10 -16.35
CA ARG A 130 8.87 -0.51 -17.28
C ARG A 130 8.19 -1.44 -18.27
N LYS A 131 7.35 -2.36 -17.78
CA LYS A 131 6.58 -3.30 -18.61
C LYS A 131 5.64 -2.57 -19.57
N MET A 132 4.92 -1.55 -19.10
CA MET A 132 4.00 -0.77 -19.94
C MET A 132 4.74 -0.04 -21.07
N ILE A 133 5.86 0.63 -20.74
CA ILE A 133 6.69 1.34 -21.73
C ILE A 133 7.23 0.36 -22.76
N CYS A 134 7.81 -0.76 -22.30
CA CYS A 134 8.40 -1.75 -23.21
C CYS A 134 7.33 -2.39 -24.08
N ALA A 135 6.20 -2.83 -23.54
CA ALA A 135 5.11 -3.42 -24.32
C ALA A 135 4.60 -2.45 -25.41
N ALA A 136 4.45 -1.18 -25.09
CA ALA A 136 3.97 -0.16 -26.01
C ALA A 136 4.93 0.11 -27.19
N VAL A 137 6.23 -0.15 -26.99
CA VAL A 137 7.27 0.03 -28.01
C VAL A 137 7.55 -1.28 -28.78
N VAL A 138 7.62 -2.43 -28.09
CA VAL A 138 7.86 -3.75 -28.70
C VAL A 138 6.79 -4.10 -29.74
N GLU A 139 5.53 -3.74 -29.48
CA GLU A 139 4.41 -3.87 -30.44
C GLU A 139 4.73 -3.27 -31.82
N LEU A 140 5.58 -2.24 -31.86
CA LEU A 140 5.94 -1.51 -33.08
C LEU A 140 7.31 -1.91 -33.62
N ALA A 141 8.24 -2.26 -32.74
CA ALA A 141 9.66 -2.47 -33.03
C ALA A 141 9.98 -3.81 -33.70
N GLY A 142 9.19 -4.86 -33.40
CA GLY A 142 9.61 -6.23 -33.69
C GLY A 142 10.99 -6.52 -33.07
N ASN A 143 11.95 -6.98 -33.88
CA ASN A 143 13.29 -7.36 -33.42
C ASN A 143 14.30 -6.19 -33.36
N LYS A 144 13.91 -4.96 -33.72
CA LYS A 144 14.84 -3.81 -33.74
C LYS A 144 15.29 -3.43 -32.34
N ALA A 145 16.59 -3.18 -32.16
CA ALA A 145 17.11 -2.69 -30.89
C ALA A 145 16.81 -1.19 -30.72
N LEU A 146 16.30 -0.80 -29.56
CA LEU A 146 15.85 0.57 -29.29
C LEU A 146 16.37 1.12 -27.98
N ARG A 147 16.61 2.43 -27.96
CA ARG A 147 16.83 3.19 -26.74
C ARG A 147 15.58 4.01 -26.46
N VAL A 148 15.04 3.88 -25.25
CA VAL A 148 13.87 4.64 -24.78
C VAL A 148 14.29 5.45 -23.57
N THR A 149 14.37 6.76 -23.73
CA THR A 149 14.75 7.70 -22.67
C THR A 149 13.52 8.42 -22.14
N ILE A 150 13.17 8.21 -20.88
CA ILE A 150 12.03 8.88 -20.24
C ILE A 150 12.49 10.15 -19.53
N SER A 151 11.82 11.28 -19.74
CA SER A 151 12.15 12.54 -19.07
C SER A 151 10.92 13.28 -18.58
N ILE A 152 11.10 14.10 -17.54
CA ILE A 152 10.10 15.02 -17.00
C ILE A 152 10.78 16.38 -16.91
N PRO A 153 10.53 17.33 -17.82
CA PRO A 153 11.26 18.61 -17.83
C PRO A 153 11.25 19.36 -16.49
N ALA A 154 10.12 19.33 -15.78
CA ALA A 154 9.94 19.92 -14.44
C ALA A 154 10.27 18.97 -13.28
N GLY A 155 10.75 17.76 -13.56
CA GLY A 155 10.83 16.65 -12.61
C GLY A 155 11.72 16.94 -11.40
N LYS A 156 12.89 17.58 -11.59
CA LYS A 156 13.76 17.97 -10.47
C LYS A 156 13.06 18.89 -9.48
N LYS A 157 12.42 19.96 -9.97
CA LYS A 157 11.68 20.93 -9.14
C LYS A 157 10.46 20.29 -8.45
N LEU A 158 9.74 19.43 -9.15
CA LEU A 158 8.58 18.74 -8.57
C LEU A 158 9.00 17.75 -7.47
N ALA A 159 10.15 17.08 -7.63
CA ALA A 159 10.67 16.11 -6.68
C ALA A 159 10.95 16.71 -5.29
N GLU A 160 11.32 18.00 -5.21
CA GLU A 160 11.53 18.73 -3.95
C GLU A 160 10.29 18.76 -3.05
N ARG A 161 9.09 18.56 -3.62
CA ARG A 161 7.81 18.53 -2.89
C ARG A 161 7.36 17.11 -2.54
N THR A 162 8.22 16.10 -2.74
CA THR A 162 7.92 14.68 -2.55
C THR A 162 8.78 14.04 -1.47
N LEU A 163 8.54 12.75 -1.20
CA LEU A 163 9.37 11.94 -0.31
C LEU A 163 10.59 11.31 -1.02
N ASN A 164 10.80 11.62 -2.30
CA ASN A 164 11.84 10.96 -3.12
C ASN A 164 13.23 11.08 -2.52
N HIS A 165 13.66 12.27 -2.09
CA HIS A 165 14.99 12.47 -1.51
C HIS A 165 15.24 11.55 -0.31
N ARG A 166 14.24 11.42 0.58
CA ARG A 166 14.29 10.54 1.75
C ARG A 166 14.47 9.08 1.34
N LEU A 167 13.67 8.64 0.37
CA LEU A 167 13.69 7.29 -0.17
C LEU A 167 14.96 6.98 -1.00
N GLY A 168 15.90 7.93 -1.11
CA GLY A 168 17.11 7.75 -1.90
C GLY A 168 16.90 7.92 -3.40
N ILE A 169 15.89 8.68 -3.82
CA ILE A 169 15.66 8.99 -5.22
C ILE A 169 16.14 10.42 -5.48
N VAL A 170 17.22 10.54 -6.25
CA VAL A 170 17.95 11.80 -6.45
C VAL A 170 17.84 12.27 -7.90
N GLY A 171 17.80 13.59 -8.12
CA GLY A 171 17.83 14.19 -9.46
C GLY A 171 16.48 14.31 -10.17
N GLY A 172 15.41 13.72 -9.63
CA GLY A 172 14.10 13.76 -10.28
C GLY A 172 12.98 12.98 -9.59
N LEU A 173 11.85 12.89 -10.31
CA LEU A 173 10.66 12.16 -9.90
C LEU A 173 10.75 10.67 -10.26
N SER A 174 9.91 9.89 -9.61
CA SER A 174 9.73 8.47 -9.95
C SER A 174 8.62 8.33 -11.00
N ILE A 175 8.83 7.44 -11.97
CA ILE A 175 7.80 6.97 -12.89
C ILE A 175 7.12 5.78 -12.24
N LEU A 176 5.88 5.97 -11.78
CA LEU A 176 5.15 5.06 -10.90
C LEU A 176 3.75 4.78 -11.43
N GLY A 177 3.11 3.75 -10.88
CA GLY A 177 1.76 3.30 -11.25
C GLY A 177 1.69 1.77 -11.35
N THR A 178 0.70 1.14 -10.71
CA THR A 178 0.53 -0.33 -10.73
C THR A 178 -0.55 -0.79 -11.70
N THR A 179 -1.52 0.07 -11.99
CA THR A 179 -2.67 -0.22 -12.86
C THR A 179 -2.73 0.67 -14.09
N GLY A 180 -1.90 1.72 -14.15
CA GLY A 180 -2.00 2.78 -15.14
C GLY A 180 -2.96 3.92 -14.74
N ILE A 181 -3.86 3.69 -13.77
CA ILE A 181 -4.87 4.64 -13.29
C ILE A 181 -4.48 5.28 -11.94
N VAL A 182 -4.71 6.58 -11.81
CA VAL A 182 -4.67 7.30 -10.53
C VAL A 182 -6.07 7.33 -9.93
N GLN A 183 -6.23 6.70 -8.77
CA GLN A 183 -7.45 6.80 -7.97
C GLN A 183 -7.29 7.94 -6.94
N PRO A 184 -8.21 8.92 -6.91
CA PRO A 184 -8.14 10.03 -5.97
C PRO A 184 -8.11 9.59 -4.50
N VAL A 185 -7.15 10.10 -3.73
CA VAL A 185 -6.99 9.86 -2.30
C VAL A 185 -6.91 8.36 -1.99
N SER A 186 -6.08 7.64 -2.76
CA SER A 186 -5.92 6.19 -2.65
C SER A 186 -5.24 5.77 -1.35
N ALA A 187 -5.93 4.94 -0.57
CA ALA A 187 -5.37 4.29 0.62
C ALA A 187 -4.19 3.38 0.28
N ASP A 188 -4.25 2.68 -0.85
CA ASP A 188 -3.22 1.74 -1.29
C ASP A 188 -1.94 2.47 -1.69
N ALA A 189 -2.05 3.61 -2.37
CA ALA A 189 -0.90 4.45 -2.71
C ALA A 189 -0.18 4.98 -1.45
N TRP A 190 -0.95 5.36 -0.42
CA TRP A 190 -0.39 5.81 0.85
C TRP A 190 0.30 4.67 1.62
N LYS A 191 -0.35 3.50 1.71
CA LYS A 191 0.23 2.30 2.33
C LYS A 191 1.52 1.84 1.64
N ALA A 192 1.58 1.91 0.31
CA ALA A 192 2.79 1.60 -0.44
C ALA A 192 3.94 2.57 -0.11
N THR A 193 3.63 3.85 0.13
CA THR A 193 4.61 4.86 0.54
C THR A 193 5.16 4.59 1.94
N ILE A 194 4.30 4.19 2.88
CA ILE A 194 4.70 3.77 4.23
C ILE A 194 5.67 2.59 4.13
N LYS A 195 5.27 1.54 3.39
CA LYS A 195 6.09 0.34 3.20
C LYS A 195 7.45 0.63 2.57
N ALA A 196 7.49 1.47 1.54
CA ALA A 196 8.75 1.89 0.92
C ALA A 196 9.68 2.60 1.93
N SER A 197 9.11 3.45 2.79
CA SER A 197 9.90 4.14 3.82
C SER A 197 10.46 3.18 4.87
N LEU A 198 9.66 2.21 5.33
CA LEU A 198 10.10 1.17 6.26
C LEU A 198 11.19 0.29 5.65
N ASN A 199 11.05 -0.11 4.39
CA ASN A 199 12.06 -0.91 3.70
C ASN A 199 13.37 -0.14 3.53
N VAL A 200 13.32 1.15 3.16
CA VAL A 200 14.54 1.97 3.04
C VAL A 200 15.23 2.11 4.40
N ALA A 201 14.48 2.32 5.49
CA ALA A 201 15.05 2.37 6.83
C ALA A 201 15.71 1.05 7.23
N LYS A 202 15.07 -0.09 6.92
CA LYS A 202 15.62 -1.43 7.17
C LYS A 202 16.93 -1.65 6.42
N GLU A 203 16.94 -1.38 5.12
CA GLU A 203 18.13 -1.59 4.27
C GLU A 203 19.25 -0.58 4.59
N ALA A 204 18.91 0.56 5.21
CA ALA A 204 19.89 1.47 5.81
C ALA A 204 20.46 0.95 7.15
N GLY A 205 20.05 -0.24 7.60
CA GLY A 205 20.54 -0.87 8.83
C GLY A 205 19.98 -0.25 10.12
N LEU A 206 18.84 0.44 10.04
CA LEU A 206 18.26 1.11 11.20
C LEU A 206 17.47 0.15 12.07
N HIS A 207 17.67 0.26 13.38
CA HIS A 207 16.92 -0.49 14.41
C HIS A 207 15.76 0.33 15.01
N ASP A 208 15.79 1.64 14.82
CA ASP A 208 14.80 2.59 15.33
C ASP A 208 14.00 3.18 14.16
N ILE A 209 12.67 3.18 14.29
CA ILE A 209 11.77 3.83 13.33
C ILE A 209 10.79 4.75 14.05
N VAL A 210 10.57 5.93 13.50
CA VAL A 210 9.57 6.90 13.94
C VAL A 210 8.33 6.78 13.07
N LEU A 211 7.17 6.52 13.65
CA LEU A 211 5.88 6.56 12.94
C LEU A 211 5.15 7.85 13.29
N SER A 212 5.12 8.81 12.35
CA SER A 212 4.52 10.12 12.54
C SER A 212 3.16 10.27 11.87
N THR A 213 2.19 10.91 12.54
CA THR A 213 0.85 11.16 11.95
C THR A 213 0.86 12.21 10.83
N GLY A 214 1.97 12.94 10.67
CA GLY A 214 2.11 14.01 9.70
C GLY A 214 3.35 14.86 9.95
N ARG A 215 3.59 15.85 9.08
CA ARG A 215 4.76 16.75 9.14
C ARG A 215 4.90 17.48 10.48
N THR A 216 3.81 17.90 11.10
CA THR A 216 3.87 18.59 12.41
C THR A 216 4.37 17.64 13.51
N SER A 217 3.87 16.41 13.55
CA SER A 217 4.34 15.41 14.52
C SER A 217 5.77 14.98 14.25
N GLU A 218 6.15 14.85 12.97
CA GLU A 218 7.54 14.55 12.58
C GLU A 218 8.50 15.66 13.03
N LYS A 219 8.17 16.93 12.77
CA LYS A 219 8.97 18.06 13.25
C LYS A 219 9.07 18.10 14.77
N GLY A 220 7.96 17.82 15.47
CA GLY A 220 7.94 17.81 16.93
C GLY A 220 8.83 16.71 17.53
N VAL A 221 8.86 15.53 16.93
CA VAL A 221 9.73 14.44 17.44
C VAL A 221 11.19 14.64 17.04
N GLN A 222 11.47 15.32 15.94
CA GLN A 222 12.84 15.71 15.54
C GLN A 222 13.51 16.67 16.53
N THR A 223 12.77 17.38 17.39
CA THR A 223 13.39 18.21 18.44
C THR A 223 13.85 17.41 19.65
N VAL A 224 13.45 16.14 19.75
CA VAL A 224 13.76 15.27 20.90
C VAL A 224 14.53 14.00 20.51
N LEU A 225 14.45 13.56 19.25
CA LEU A 225 15.20 12.44 18.72
C LEU A 225 16.14 12.91 17.62
N ASP A 226 17.42 12.58 17.75
CA ASP A 226 18.43 12.77 16.71
C ASP A 226 18.62 11.45 15.94
N LEU A 227 17.69 11.18 15.03
CA LEU A 227 17.72 10.01 14.15
C LEU A 227 17.93 10.44 12.69
N PRO A 228 18.58 9.60 11.85
CA PRO A 228 18.80 9.86 10.45
C PRO A 228 17.48 10.00 9.69
N VAL A 229 17.47 10.74 8.58
CA VAL A 229 16.23 11.08 7.86
C VAL A 229 15.45 9.85 7.41
N GLU A 230 16.10 8.73 7.14
CA GLU A 230 15.49 7.47 6.76
C GLU A 230 14.63 6.87 7.88
N ALA A 231 14.94 7.20 9.14
CA ALA A 231 14.27 6.66 10.32
C ALA A 231 12.83 7.14 10.50
N TYR A 232 12.31 8.11 9.73
CA TYR A 232 10.94 8.60 9.93
C TYR A 232 9.94 8.12 8.85
N ALA A 233 9.03 7.26 9.29
CA ALA A 233 7.77 6.85 8.70
C ALA A 233 6.63 7.85 8.81
N MET A 234 6.24 8.63 7.80
CA MET A 234 4.97 9.36 7.88
C MET A 234 3.78 8.42 7.61
N MET A 235 3.15 7.92 8.66
CA MET A 235 2.03 6.97 8.57
C MET A 235 0.68 7.62 8.23
N GLY A 236 0.54 8.93 8.45
CA GLY A 236 -0.74 9.61 8.28
C GLY A 236 -1.78 9.04 9.25
N ASP A 237 -2.84 8.44 8.70
CA ASP A 237 -3.93 7.84 9.48
C ASP A 237 -3.84 6.33 9.68
N TYR A 238 -2.85 5.67 9.07
CA TYR A 238 -2.78 4.21 8.97
C TYR A 238 -1.98 3.59 10.12
N LEU A 239 -2.40 3.86 11.36
CA LEU A 239 -1.70 3.43 12.58
C LEU A 239 -1.47 1.92 12.62
N ALA A 240 -2.54 1.12 12.59
CA ALA A 240 -2.42 -0.32 12.76
C ALA A 240 -1.60 -0.98 11.64
N PHE A 241 -1.85 -0.57 10.39
CA PHE A 241 -1.08 -1.02 9.23
C PHE A 241 0.42 -0.70 9.38
N SER A 242 0.76 0.53 9.80
CA SER A 242 2.15 0.94 9.93
C SER A 242 2.87 0.20 11.04
N LEU A 243 2.19 -0.04 12.17
CA LEU A 243 2.71 -0.85 13.27
C LEU A 243 2.95 -2.30 12.85
N GLN A 244 2.01 -2.91 12.12
CA GLN A 244 2.14 -4.27 11.61
C GLN A 244 3.30 -4.41 10.62
N GLU A 245 3.40 -3.51 9.64
CA GLU A 245 4.51 -3.53 8.69
C GLU A 245 5.85 -3.27 9.38
N ALA A 246 5.92 -2.32 10.32
CA ALA A 246 7.14 -2.04 11.08
C ALA A 246 7.56 -3.24 11.93
N ALA A 247 6.61 -3.89 12.62
CA ALA A 247 6.87 -5.10 13.40
C ALA A 247 7.40 -6.25 12.54
N GLY A 248 6.87 -6.43 11.32
CA GLY A 248 7.35 -7.42 10.36
C GLY A 248 8.73 -7.10 9.74
N THR A 249 9.24 -5.88 9.93
CA THR A 249 10.49 -5.41 9.32
C THR A 249 11.73 -5.68 10.18
N GLY A 250 11.54 -5.87 11.50
CA GLY A 250 12.62 -6.23 12.44
C GLY A 250 13.21 -5.06 13.24
N PHE A 251 12.52 -3.92 13.34
CA PHE A 251 12.94 -2.81 14.19
C PHE A 251 12.90 -3.18 15.69
N SER A 252 13.88 -2.73 16.45
CA SER A 252 13.95 -2.90 17.91
C SER A 252 13.07 -1.90 18.64
N HIS A 253 12.94 -0.68 18.10
CA HIS A 253 12.14 0.39 18.70
C HIS A 253 11.26 1.08 17.65
N ILE A 254 10.00 1.27 18.01
CA ILE A 254 9.03 2.06 17.24
C ILE A 254 8.65 3.29 18.07
N HIS A 255 9.03 4.47 17.59
CA HIS A 255 8.69 5.76 18.18
C HIS A 255 7.40 6.29 17.56
N LEU A 256 6.28 6.20 18.28
CA LEU A 256 5.00 6.70 17.81
C LEU A 256 4.85 8.21 18.10
N ALA A 257 4.80 9.03 17.06
CA ALA A 257 4.67 10.48 17.17
C ALA A 257 3.36 10.97 16.54
N GLY A 258 2.52 11.66 17.33
CA GLY A 258 1.20 12.07 16.86
C GLY A 258 0.69 13.34 17.50
N MET A 259 -0.18 14.05 16.77
CA MET A 259 -1.00 15.10 17.38
C MET A 259 -1.89 14.48 18.47
N TRP A 260 -2.20 15.24 19.54
CA TRP A 260 -3.00 14.78 20.68
C TRP A 260 -4.24 13.95 20.27
N ALA A 261 -5.05 14.45 19.34
CA ALA A 261 -6.26 13.74 18.89
C ALA A 261 -5.97 12.35 18.29
N LYS A 262 -4.82 12.17 17.65
CA LYS A 262 -4.41 10.90 17.03
C LYS A 262 -3.90 9.92 18.09
N ILE A 263 -3.14 10.41 19.07
CA ILE A 263 -2.67 9.61 20.21
C ILE A 263 -3.85 9.18 21.10
N LEU A 264 -4.80 10.08 21.35
CA LEU A 264 -6.03 9.74 22.09
C LEU A 264 -6.85 8.66 21.37
N LYS A 265 -6.99 8.73 20.04
CA LYS A 265 -7.61 7.65 19.25
C LYS A 265 -6.86 6.33 19.37
N ALA A 266 -5.53 6.36 19.39
CA ALA A 266 -4.72 5.16 19.61
C ALA A 266 -4.95 4.57 21.02
N ALA A 267 -5.02 5.41 22.06
CA ALA A 267 -5.34 4.99 23.42
C ALA A 267 -6.74 4.33 23.51
N MET A 268 -7.68 4.81 22.71
CA MET A 268 -9.02 4.24 22.55
C MET A 268 -9.05 3.01 21.59
N LYS A 269 -7.89 2.49 21.18
CA LYS A 269 -7.73 1.31 20.33
C LYS A 269 -8.36 1.44 18.94
N ILE A 270 -8.40 2.65 18.38
CA ILE A 270 -8.92 2.90 17.04
C ILE A 270 -7.80 2.65 16.01
N PRO A 271 -7.95 1.66 15.10
CA PRO A 271 -6.86 1.21 14.21
C PRO A 271 -6.52 2.19 13.09
N GLN A 272 -7.43 3.10 12.76
CA GLN A 272 -7.25 4.12 11.73
C GLN A 272 -7.75 5.47 12.22
N THR A 273 -6.87 6.45 12.27
CA THR A 273 -7.12 7.70 13.01
C THR A 273 -7.88 8.77 12.20
N HIS A 274 -8.30 8.44 10.99
CA HIS A 274 -9.10 9.32 10.13
C HIS A 274 -10.53 9.45 10.68
N VAL A 275 -11.12 10.64 10.59
CA VAL A 275 -12.46 10.93 11.13
C VAL A 275 -13.56 10.02 10.56
N ARG A 276 -13.44 9.58 9.31
CA ARG A 276 -14.39 8.64 8.68
C ARG A 276 -14.36 7.21 9.23
N HIS A 277 -13.32 6.82 9.97
CA HIS A 277 -13.14 5.46 10.49
C HIS A 277 -13.09 5.40 12.02
N GLY A 278 -13.42 6.52 12.67
CA GLY A 278 -13.29 6.72 14.11
C GLY A 278 -13.40 8.21 14.37
N GLU A 279 -14.61 8.74 14.18
CA GLU A 279 -14.92 10.10 14.61
C GLU A 279 -14.76 10.11 16.13
N LEU A 280 -13.83 10.94 16.62
CA LEU A 280 -13.65 11.07 18.05
C LEU A 280 -14.68 12.08 18.52
N LYS A 281 -15.83 11.59 18.98
CA LYS A 281 -16.82 12.46 19.56
C LYS A 281 -16.30 13.01 20.89
N PRO A 282 -16.48 14.31 21.17
CA PRO A 282 -15.99 14.88 22.42
C PRO A 282 -16.51 14.16 23.68
N GLU A 283 -17.75 13.70 23.66
CA GLU A 283 -18.35 12.90 24.74
C GLU A 283 -17.60 11.57 24.99
N GLU A 284 -17.23 10.85 23.94
CA GLU A 284 -16.48 9.59 24.04
C GLU A 284 -15.05 9.83 24.55
N ALA A 285 -14.41 10.90 24.05
CA ALA A 285 -13.08 11.32 24.50
C ALA A 285 -13.10 11.72 25.98
N ALA A 286 -14.08 12.51 26.41
CA ALA A 286 -14.22 12.93 27.81
C ALA A 286 -14.52 11.75 28.74
N LEU A 287 -15.35 10.79 28.30
CA LEU A 287 -15.61 9.57 29.04
C LEU A 287 -14.36 8.72 29.18
N HIS A 288 -13.56 8.57 28.11
CA HIS A 288 -12.29 7.86 28.16
C HIS A 288 -11.31 8.52 29.13
N LEU A 289 -11.19 9.86 29.08
CA LEU A 289 -10.34 10.63 30.00
C LEU A 289 -10.81 10.54 31.46
N ALA A 290 -12.10 10.30 31.71
CA ALA A 290 -12.63 10.11 33.06
C ALA A 290 -12.08 8.85 33.76
N SER A 291 -11.52 7.90 33.01
CA SER A 291 -10.86 6.72 33.58
C SER A 291 -9.58 7.04 34.37
N PHE A 292 -9.02 8.25 34.24
CA PHE A 292 -7.82 8.72 34.94
C PHE A 292 -8.12 9.45 36.27
N SER A 293 -9.20 9.07 36.96
CA SER A 293 -9.58 9.61 38.28
C SER A 293 -9.59 11.14 38.33
N ILE A 294 -10.34 11.75 37.42
CA ILE A 294 -10.47 13.22 37.32
C ILE A 294 -11.56 13.76 38.23
N SER A 295 -11.48 15.04 38.61
CA SER A 295 -12.53 15.69 39.40
C SER A 295 -13.81 15.87 38.57
N PRO A 296 -15.00 15.92 39.21
CA PRO A 296 -16.26 16.18 38.50
C PRO A 296 -16.28 17.52 37.75
N SER A 297 -15.59 18.54 38.26
CA SER A 297 -15.45 19.85 37.60
C SER A 297 -14.67 19.73 36.29
N LEU A 298 -13.52 19.05 36.32
CA LEU A 298 -12.69 18.82 35.15
C LEU A 298 -13.41 17.94 34.11
N GLN A 299 -14.10 16.89 34.55
CA GLN A 299 -14.90 16.04 33.66
C GLN A 299 -15.96 16.86 32.91
N LYS A 300 -16.68 17.75 33.62
CA LYS A 300 -17.70 18.61 33.01
C LYS A 300 -17.10 19.62 32.01
N GLN A 301 -15.90 20.13 32.28
CA GLN A 301 -15.19 21.00 31.34
C GLN A 301 -14.78 20.24 30.07
N LEU A 302 -14.17 19.06 30.22
CA LEU A 302 -13.77 18.22 29.09
C LEU A 302 -14.96 17.80 28.23
N ALA A 303 -16.08 17.42 28.84
CA ALA A 303 -17.30 17.02 28.13
C ALA A 303 -17.95 18.15 27.31
N LYS A 304 -17.66 19.42 27.63
CA LYS A 304 -18.14 20.59 26.88
C LYS A 304 -17.25 20.99 25.72
N SER A 305 -16.05 20.42 25.61
CA SER A 305 -15.12 20.76 24.54
C SER A 305 -15.66 20.38 23.18
N ASN A 306 -15.40 21.21 22.16
CA ASN A 306 -15.78 20.94 20.78
C ASN A 306 -14.74 20.10 20.05
N THR A 307 -13.49 20.11 20.53
CA THR A 307 -12.38 19.41 19.88
C THR A 307 -11.46 18.75 20.89
N ALA A 308 -10.79 17.67 20.46
CA ALA A 308 -9.74 17.07 21.27
C ALA A 308 -8.59 18.05 21.58
N ARG A 309 -8.30 19.02 20.70
CA ARG A 309 -7.28 20.05 20.96
C ARG A 309 -7.66 20.94 22.14
N GLU A 310 -8.93 21.31 22.23
CA GLU A 310 -9.44 22.09 23.37
C GLU A 310 -9.29 21.31 24.68
N MET A 311 -9.62 20.01 24.67
CA MET A 311 -9.39 19.14 25.83
C MET A 311 -7.93 19.12 26.26
N TYR A 312 -6.99 19.04 25.31
CA TYR A 312 -5.56 19.12 25.62
C TYR A 312 -5.19 20.44 26.30
N GLY A 313 -5.71 21.57 25.80
CA GLY A 313 -5.50 22.88 26.42
C GLY A 313 -6.08 22.98 27.83
N ILE A 314 -7.24 22.37 28.10
CA ILE A 314 -7.81 22.28 29.45
C ILE A 314 -6.89 21.47 30.37
N LEU A 315 -6.42 20.31 29.91
CA LEU A 315 -5.49 19.48 30.68
C LEU A 315 -4.17 20.20 30.99
N GLU A 316 -3.64 20.99 30.06
CA GLU A 316 -2.45 21.82 30.29
C GLU A 316 -2.71 22.94 31.31
N ALA A 317 -3.83 23.65 31.18
CA ALA A 317 -4.19 24.74 32.11
C ALA A 317 -4.39 24.23 33.54
N GLU A 318 -4.96 23.03 33.70
CA GLU A 318 -5.17 22.35 34.97
C GLU A 318 -3.93 21.56 35.44
N LYS A 319 -2.80 21.67 34.71
CA LYS A 319 -1.51 21.01 35.00
C LYS A 319 -1.61 19.49 35.14
N ARG A 320 -2.52 18.86 34.40
CA ARG A 320 -2.77 17.41 34.40
C ARG A 320 -1.89 16.64 33.41
N ALA A 321 -0.58 16.84 33.51
CA ALA A 321 0.42 16.12 32.71
C ALA A 321 0.37 14.60 32.94
N ASP A 322 -0.07 14.17 34.12
CA ASP A 322 -0.30 12.77 34.48
C ASP A 322 -1.34 12.10 33.56
N ILE A 323 -2.42 12.80 33.21
CA ILE A 323 -3.45 12.29 32.28
C ILE A 323 -2.88 12.19 30.86
N ILE A 324 -2.16 13.23 30.42
CA ILE A 324 -1.54 13.24 29.09
C ILE A 324 -0.57 12.06 28.96
N HIS A 325 0.27 11.85 29.98
CA HIS A 325 1.17 10.70 30.05
C HIS A 325 0.41 9.37 30.09
N GLY A 326 -0.66 9.27 30.88
CA GLY A 326 -1.51 8.09 30.94
C GLY A 326 -2.14 7.71 29.59
N VAL A 327 -2.59 8.69 28.82
CA VAL A 327 -3.09 8.49 27.44
C VAL A 327 -1.98 7.98 26.53
N CYS A 328 -0.76 8.53 26.63
CA CYS A 328 0.39 8.03 25.88
C CYS A 328 0.73 6.57 26.25
N LEU A 329 0.65 6.19 27.53
CA LEU A 329 0.87 4.81 27.98
C LEU A 329 -0.19 3.84 27.44
N GLN A 330 -1.47 4.24 27.42
CA GLN A 330 -2.53 3.43 26.81
C GLN A 330 -2.35 3.29 25.29
N ALA A 331 -1.96 4.38 24.60
CA ALA A 331 -1.64 4.34 23.18
C ALA A 331 -0.44 3.42 22.89
N LYS A 332 0.59 3.45 23.74
CA LYS A 332 1.73 2.53 23.68
C LYS A 332 1.27 1.08 23.86
N ALA A 333 0.44 0.79 24.86
CA ALA A 333 -0.07 -0.56 25.09
C ALA A 333 -0.89 -1.10 23.91
N TYR A 334 -1.70 -0.25 23.27
CA TYR A 334 -2.38 -0.61 22.03
C TYR A 334 -1.40 -0.83 20.87
N ALA A 335 -0.41 0.05 20.70
CA ALA A 335 0.57 -0.08 19.64
C ALA A 335 1.39 -1.38 19.77
N GLN A 336 1.77 -1.73 21.01
CA GLN A 336 2.44 -2.99 21.33
C GLN A 336 1.56 -4.19 20.98
N SER A 337 0.29 -4.21 21.38
CA SER A 337 -0.58 -5.37 21.05
C SER A 337 -0.79 -5.56 19.54
N VAL A 338 -0.84 -4.46 18.77
CA VAL A 338 -0.90 -4.53 17.31
C VAL A 338 0.42 -5.02 16.70
N ALA A 339 1.56 -4.54 17.21
CA ALA A 339 2.88 -4.98 16.76
C ALA A 339 3.15 -6.45 17.11
N ASP A 340 2.81 -6.89 18.32
CA ASP A 340 3.03 -8.26 18.83
C ASP A 340 2.16 -9.29 18.09
N SER A 341 0.91 -8.92 17.82
CA SER A 341 0.00 -9.78 17.04
C SER A 341 0.45 -9.90 15.59
N ARG A 342 1.18 -8.92 15.04
CA ARG A 342 1.55 -8.84 13.61
C ARG A 342 0.37 -9.05 12.65
N GLY A 343 -0.88 -8.85 13.08
CA GLY A 343 -2.07 -9.15 12.27
C GLY A 343 -2.62 -10.58 12.39
N LEU A 344 -2.04 -11.42 13.25
CA LEU A 344 -2.62 -12.69 13.68
C LEU A 344 -3.74 -12.46 14.72
N ALA A 345 -4.70 -13.38 14.79
CA ALA A 345 -5.70 -13.35 15.84
C ALA A 345 -5.04 -13.49 17.23
N SER A 346 -5.61 -12.82 18.23
CA SER A 346 -5.09 -12.85 19.61
C SER A 346 -4.85 -14.28 20.09
N GLY A 347 -3.68 -14.53 20.69
CA GLY A 347 -3.28 -15.85 21.18
C GLY A 347 -2.80 -16.85 20.11
N SER A 348 -2.94 -16.57 18.81
CA SER A 348 -2.50 -17.50 17.74
C SER A 348 -0.99 -17.73 17.76
N ARG A 349 -0.21 -16.71 18.17
CA ARG A 349 1.26 -16.80 18.23
C ARG A 349 1.75 -17.95 19.13
N HIS A 350 1.08 -18.17 20.27
CA HIS A 350 1.40 -19.27 21.18
C HIS A 350 1.31 -20.65 20.52
N TYR A 351 0.37 -20.83 19.57
CA TYR A 351 0.22 -22.09 18.84
C TYR A 351 1.23 -22.20 17.69
N LEU A 352 1.54 -21.08 17.05
CA LEU A 352 2.56 -21.02 15.99
C LEU A 352 3.96 -21.37 16.53
N GLU A 353 4.28 -21.00 17.76
CA GLU A 353 5.55 -21.33 18.42
C GLU A 353 5.74 -22.84 18.66
N LYS A 354 4.67 -23.63 18.61
CA LYS A 354 4.71 -25.10 18.73
C LYS A 354 4.89 -25.81 17.39
N CYS A 355 4.74 -25.08 16.29
CA CYS A 355 4.87 -25.64 14.95
C CYS A 355 6.33 -25.53 14.47
N LYS A 356 6.81 -26.49 13.67
CA LYS A 356 8.05 -26.32 12.88
C LYS A 356 7.78 -25.88 11.45
N TRP A 357 6.57 -26.14 10.96
CA TRP A 357 6.20 -25.92 9.56
C TRP A 357 5.03 -24.94 9.48
N VAL A 358 5.02 -24.12 8.43
CA VAL A 358 3.91 -23.22 8.12
C VAL A 358 3.52 -23.30 6.65
N VAL A 359 2.24 -23.56 6.41
CA VAL A 359 1.62 -23.49 5.10
C VAL A 359 0.94 -22.12 4.96
N SER A 360 1.39 -21.30 4.01
CA SER A 360 0.77 -19.99 3.80
C SER A 360 0.91 -19.45 2.38
N SER A 361 0.07 -18.46 2.04
CA SER A 361 0.25 -17.67 0.81
C SER A 361 1.42 -16.69 0.96
N LYS A 362 2.01 -16.26 -0.16
CA LYS A 362 3.05 -15.20 -0.17
C LYS A 362 2.62 -13.95 0.60
N ARG A 363 1.31 -13.63 0.60
CA ARG A 363 0.76 -12.47 1.32
C ARG A 363 0.79 -12.65 2.83
N LEU A 364 0.68 -13.87 3.36
CA LEU A 364 0.65 -14.13 4.81
C LEU A 364 2.01 -14.59 5.36
N ALA A 365 2.97 -14.95 4.50
CA ALA A 365 4.28 -15.45 4.92
C ALA A 365 5.04 -14.48 5.84
N HIS A 366 4.90 -13.18 5.62
CA HIS A 366 5.57 -12.15 6.44
C HIS A 366 5.11 -12.12 7.90
N LEU A 367 3.91 -12.65 8.22
CA LEU A 367 3.36 -12.64 9.59
C LEU A 367 4.15 -13.54 10.54
N VAL A 368 4.92 -14.49 10.00
CA VAL A 368 5.64 -15.53 10.75
C VAL A 368 7.12 -15.63 10.36
N ALA A 369 7.64 -14.64 9.63
CA ALA A 369 8.99 -14.69 9.08
C ALA A 369 10.10 -14.70 10.15
N ASP A 370 9.81 -14.18 11.35
CA ASP A 370 10.70 -14.14 12.51
C ASP A 370 10.68 -15.42 13.35
N MET A 371 9.80 -16.37 13.04
CA MET A 371 9.55 -17.54 13.90
C MET A 371 10.39 -18.76 13.52
N GLY A 372 11.25 -18.66 12.50
CA GLY A 372 12.12 -19.76 12.07
C GLY A 372 11.38 -20.98 11.50
N LEU A 373 10.11 -20.83 11.10
CA LEU A 373 9.28 -21.91 10.58
C LEU A 373 9.68 -22.28 9.14
N HIS A 374 9.69 -23.57 8.82
CA HIS A 374 9.86 -24.06 7.46
C HIS A 374 8.61 -23.75 6.62
N HIS A 375 8.78 -23.01 5.54
CA HIS A 375 7.67 -22.51 4.73
C HIS A 375 7.26 -23.50 3.63
N ILE A 376 5.96 -23.79 3.57
CA ILE A 376 5.31 -24.53 2.49
C ILE A 376 4.36 -23.57 1.75
N PRO A 377 4.57 -23.30 0.46
CA PRO A 377 3.65 -22.50 -0.33
C PRO A 377 2.27 -23.15 -0.41
N VAL A 378 1.21 -22.40 -0.11
CA VAL A 378 -0.18 -22.91 -0.18
C VAL A 378 -0.66 -23.18 -1.61
N SER A 379 0.05 -22.69 -2.63
CA SER A 379 -0.31 -22.87 -4.04
C SER A 379 0.84 -23.56 -4.79
N PRO A 380 0.59 -24.63 -5.56
CA PRO A 380 -0.72 -25.27 -5.80
C PRO A 380 -1.30 -26.00 -4.57
N VAL A 381 -2.60 -25.82 -4.31
CA VAL A 381 -3.26 -26.31 -3.08
C VAL A 381 -3.07 -27.80 -2.86
N THR A 382 -3.26 -28.63 -3.90
CA THR A 382 -3.08 -30.10 -3.76
C THR A 382 -1.67 -30.47 -3.31
N GLN A 383 -0.64 -29.79 -3.83
CA GLN A 383 0.75 -30.05 -3.46
C GLN A 383 1.03 -29.60 -2.03
N ALA A 384 0.52 -28.44 -1.62
CA ALA A 384 0.66 -27.94 -0.26
C ALA A 384 0.09 -28.92 0.78
N PHE A 385 -1.08 -29.49 0.51
CA PHE A 385 -1.72 -30.47 1.39
C PHE A 385 -0.96 -31.80 1.45
N ASN A 386 -0.30 -32.23 0.36
CA ASN A 386 0.55 -33.42 0.37
C ASN A 386 1.84 -33.18 1.17
N ALA A 387 2.48 -32.02 0.99
CA ALA A 387 3.63 -31.63 1.79
C ALA A 387 3.28 -31.51 3.28
N MET A 388 2.09 -31.00 3.60
CA MET A 388 1.61 -30.91 4.98
C MET A 388 1.45 -32.29 5.63
N LYS A 389 0.97 -33.31 4.89
CA LYS A 389 0.91 -34.69 5.40
C LYS A 389 2.29 -35.25 5.76
N GLN A 390 3.31 -34.91 4.99
CA GLN A 390 4.69 -35.30 5.29
C GLN A 390 5.25 -34.52 6.48
N ALA A 391 5.02 -33.21 6.55
CA ALA A 391 5.47 -32.37 7.66
C ALA A 391 4.84 -32.78 9.01
N LEU A 392 3.59 -33.23 9.01
CA LEU A 392 2.88 -33.72 10.20
C LEU A 392 3.50 -34.99 10.81
N THR A 393 4.38 -35.72 10.10
CA THR A 393 5.10 -36.85 10.70
C THR A 393 6.29 -36.39 11.56
N ASP A 394 6.72 -35.13 11.44
CA ASP A 394 7.82 -34.54 12.20
C ASP A 394 7.32 -33.59 13.31
N SER A 395 6.33 -32.73 13.00
CA SER A 395 5.84 -31.72 13.94
C SER A 395 4.45 -31.20 13.55
N ASP A 396 3.79 -30.51 14.49
CA ASP A 396 2.61 -29.69 14.20
C ASP A 396 2.88 -28.69 13.06
N VAL A 397 1.86 -28.50 12.24
CA VAL A 397 1.90 -27.62 11.06
C VAL A 397 0.87 -26.51 11.19
N ALA A 398 1.31 -25.27 11.07
CA ALA A 398 0.44 -24.11 11.03
C ALA A 398 -0.12 -23.90 9.61
N LEU A 399 -1.44 -23.83 9.46
CA LEU A 399 -2.08 -23.45 8.19
C LEU A 399 -2.66 -22.02 8.32
N LEU A 400 -1.98 -21.03 7.73
CA LEU A 400 -2.44 -19.64 7.80
C LEU A 400 -3.56 -19.36 6.80
N ALA A 401 -4.67 -18.82 7.30
CA ALA A 401 -5.80 -18.35 6.53
C ALA A 401 -5.94 -16.82 6.60
N SER A 402 -6.59 -16.23 5.60
CA SER A 402 -6.98 -14.82 5.62
C SER A 402 -8.40 -14.70 6.19
N GLY A 403 -8.57 -13.99 7.29
CA GLY A 403 -9.86 -13.93 8.00
C GLY A 403 -10.18 -15.26 8.67
N ASP A 404 -11.47 -15.56 8.83
CA ASP A 404 -11.91 -16.79 9.48
C ASP A 404 -11.64 -18.05 8.61
N PRO A 405 -10.94 -19.09 9.13
CA PRO A 405 -10.63 -20.29 8.36
C PRO A 405 -11.84 -21.09 7.87
N LEU A 406 -12.95 -21.03 8.61
CA LEU A 406 -14.18 -21.80 8.35
C LEU A 406 -15.21 -21.01 7.54
N PHE A 407 -15.03 -19.70 7.39
CA PHE A 407 -15.95 -18.84 6.62
C PHE A 407 -15.44 -18.53 5.21
N TYR A 408 -15.83 -19.37 4.23
CA TYR A 408 -15.29 -19.36 2.86
C TYR A 408 -13.76 -19.51 2.76
N GLY A 409 -13.13 -19.94 3.86
CA GLY A 409 -11.68 -20.12 3.96
C GLY A 409 -11.20 -21.53 3.60
N ILE A 410 -9.90 -21.74 3.78
CA ILE A 410 -9.19 -22.99 3.48
C ILE A 410 -9.51 -24.12 4.49
N GLY A 411 -10.13 -23.80 5.63
CA GLY A 411 -10.45 -24.77 6.69
C GLY A 411 -11.39 -25.88 6.24
N ARG A 412 -12.29 -25.60 5.28
CA ARG A 412 -13.12 -26.64 4.65
C ARG A 412 -12.27 -27.70 3.96
N LEU A 413 -11.23 -27.29 3.24
CA LEU A 413 -10.32 -28.22 2.57
C LEU A 413 -9.47 -29.00 3.59
N ALA A 414 -9.11 -28.38 4.72
CA ALA A 414 -8.43 -29.08 5.81
C ALA A 414 -9.27 -30.24 6.36
N LEU A 415 -10.54 -30.01 6.68
CA LEU A 415 -11.45 -31.06 7.16
C LEU A 415 -11.76 -32.14 6.12
N GLN A 416 -11.59 -31.86 4.82
CA GLN A 416 -11.73 -32.88 3.77
C GLN A 416 -10.48 -33.76 3.62
N ARG A 417 -9.33 -33.34 4.16
CA ARG A 417 -8.04 -33.99 3.95
C ARG A 417 -7.43 -34.60 5.22
N PHE A 418 -7.88 -34.15 6.38
CA PHE A 418 -7.44 -34.61 7.70
C PHE A 418 -8.64 -34.89 8.61
N PRO A 419 -8.53 -35.84 9.54
CA PRO A 419 -9.53 -36.07 10.58
C PRO A 419 -9.75 -34.81 11.43
N ALA A 420 -10.99 -34.56 11.87
CA ALA A 420 -11.35 -33.33 12.57
C ALA A 420 -10.62 -33.19 13.91
N GLU A 421 -10.37 -34.30 14.60
CA GLU A 421 -9.63 -34.37 15.85
C GLU A 421 -8.15 -33.97 15.71
N GLN A 422 -7.60 -33.97 14.49
CA GLN A 422 -6.24 -33.50 14.20
C GLN A 422 -6.18 -32.03 13.78
N VAL A 423 -7.33 -31.34 13.66
CA VAL A 423 -7.39 -29.98 13.15
C VAL A 423 -7.93 -29.03 14.22
N LEU A 424 -7.06 -28.15 14.72
CA LEU A 424 -7.44 -27.07 15.62
C LEU A 424 -7.68 -25.78 14.82
N PHE A 425 -8.87 -25.17 14.98
CA PHE A 425 -9.19 -23.89 14.36
C PHE A 425 -9.04 -22.72 15.34
N HIS A 426 -8.33 -21.69 14.90
CA HIS A 426 -8.30 -20.39 15.56
C HIS A 426 -9.12 -19.39 14.74
N PRO A 427 -10.31 -18.98 15.23
CA PRO A 427 -11.16 -18.04 14.50
C PRO A 427 -10.52 -16.65 14.46
N ALA A 428 -10.86 -15.89 13.42
CA ALA A 428 -10.44 -14.51 13.24
C ALA A 428 -11.60 -13.70 12.65
N LEU A 429 -11.57 -12.37 12.80
CA LEU A 429 -12.59 -11.53 12.20
C LEU A 429 -12.58 -11.66 10.67
N SER A 430 -13.74 -11.93 10.09
CA SER A 430 -13.94 -11.95 8.64
C SER A 430 -14.06 -10.51 8.11
N SER A 431 -13.61 -10.29 6.86
CA SER A 431 -13.80 -8.99 6.18
C SER A 431 -15.27 -8.59 6.06
N MET A 432 -16.18 -9.57 6.04
CA MET A 432 -17.63 -9.35 6.13
C MET A 432 -17.98 -8.66 7.44
N GLN A 433 -17.63 -9.25 8.58
CA GLN A 433 -17.96 -8.69 9.90
C GLN A 433 -17.39 -7.28 10.07
N GLU A 434 -16.14 -7.07 9.63
CA GLU A 434 -15.54 -5.73 9.62
C GLU A 434 -16.30 -4.73 8.74
N ALA A 435 -16.69 -5.13 7.53
CA ALA A 435 -17.39 -4.24 6.61
C ALA A 435 -18.76 -3.84 7.17
N PHE A 436 -19.55 -4.81 7.62
CA PHE A 436 -20.88 -4.56 8.18
C PHE A 436 -20.82 -3.67 9.42
N ALA A 437 -19.87 -3.92 10.33
CA ALA A 437 -19.62 -3.06 11.49
C ALA A 437 -19.29 -1.61 11.06
N ARG A 438 -18.42 -1.43 10.06
CA ARG A 438 -18.06 -0.11 9.53
C ARG A 438 -19.23 0.61 8.86
N PHE A 439 -20.13 -0.13 8.20
CA PHE A 439 -21.35 0.42 7.60
C PHE A 439 -22.51 0.56 8.60
N LYS A 440 -22.35 0.12 9.85
CA LYS A 440 -23.41 0.08 10.87
C LYS A 440 -24.62 -0.72 10.40
N LEU A 441 -24.37 -1.80 9.69
CA LEU A 441 -25.37 -2.74 9.22
C LEU A 441 -25.25 -4.03 10.02
N TYR A 442 -26.37 -4.60 10.44
CA TYR A 442 -26.43 -5.98 10.90
C TYR A 442 -26.19 -6.92 9.69
N TRP A 443 -25.72 -8.15 9.90
CA TRP A 443 -25.32 -9.06 8.79
C TRP A 443 -26.08 -10.39 8.75
N ASP A 444 -26.88 -10.67 9.77
CA ASP A 444 -27.65 -11.91 9.95
C ASP A 444 -28.75 -12.12 8.90
N ASP A 445 -29.16 -11.06 8.21
CA ASP A 445 -30.10 -11.01 7.08
C ASP A 445 -29.39 -10.84 5.72
N ALA A 446 -28.06 -10.76 5.69
CA ALA A 446 -27.33 -10.57 4.45
C ALA A 446 -27.11 -11.88 3.71
N LYS A 447 -27.30 -11.86 2.38
CA LYS A 447 -26.88 -12.96 1.51
C LYS A 447 -25.37 -12.94 1.34
N LEU A 448 -24.67 -13.94 1.88
CA LEU A 448 -23.22 -14.05 1.81
C LEU A 448 -22.83 -14.98 0.64
N ILE A 449 -21.95 -14.50 -0.23
CA ILE A 449 -21.56 -15.20 -1.46
C ILE A 449 -20.04 -15.05 -1.65
N SER A 450 -19.36 -16.14 -1.98
CA SER A 450 -17.95 -16.09 -2.39
C SER A 450 -17.80 -16.42 -3.87
N LEU A 451 -17.25 -15.44 -4.61
CA LEU A 451 -16.81 -15.55 -6.00
C LEU A 451 -15.30 -15.86 -6.08
N HIS A 452 -14.59 -15.79 -4.95
CA HIS A 452 -13.15 -15.96 -4.91
C HIS A 452 -12.74 -17.38 -5.34
N GLY A 453 -11.99 -17.47 -6.44
CA GLY A 453 -11.55 -18.73 -7.01
C GLY A 453 -12.65 -19.52 -7.74
N ARG A 454 -13.83 -18.92 -7.98
CA ARG A 454 -14.98 -19.57 -8.61
C ARG A 454 -15.42 -18.80 -9.85
N GLU A 455 -15.87 -19.50 -10.89
CA GLU A 455 -16.55 -18.84 -12.00
C GLU A 455 -18.02 -18.61 -11.64
N ALA A 456 -18.50 -17.38 -11.83
CA ALA A 456 -19.89 -17.02 -11.61
C ALA A 456 -20.57 -16.75 -12.94
N THR A 457 -21.52 -17.61 -13.29
CA THR A 457 -22.23 -17.54 -14.58
C THR A 457 -23.56 -16.79 -14.49
N ASN A 458 -24.05 -16.42 -13.29
CA ASN A 458 -25.32 -15.68 -13.14
C ASN A 458 -25.39 -14.81 -11.86
N ILE A 459 -24.59 -13.74 -11.81
CA ILE A 459 -24.59 -12.77 -10.68
C ILE A 459 -25.96 -12.08 -10.49
N PRO A 460 -26.69 -11.65 -11.54
CA PRO A 460 -28.00 -11.01 -11.37
C PRO A 460 -29.01 -11.89 -10.61
N ALA A 461 -29.06 -13.19 -10.90
CA ALA A 461 -29.93 -14.12 -10.17
C ALA A 461 -29.55 -14.25 -8.68
N LEU A 462 -28.28 -14.06 -8.33
CA LEU A 462 -27.83 -14.08 -6.94
C LEU A 462 -28.19 -12.81 -6.16
N LEU A 463 -28.47 -11.72 -6.87
CA LEU A 463 -28.85 -10.42 -6.30
C LEU A 463 -30.36 -10.23 -6.18
N LEU A 464 -31.13 -10.81 -7.11
CA LEU A 464 -32.58 -10.65 -7.17
C LEU A 464 -33.25 -11.09 -5.86
N GLY A 465 -34.11 -10.23 -5.34
CA GLY A 465 -34.89 -10.48 -4.12
C GLY A 465 -34.11 -10.35 -2.81
N GLN A 466 -32.81 -10.01 -2.85
CA GLN A 466 -32.02 -9.79 -1.63
C GLN A 466 -31.99 -8.31 -1.26
N GLN A 467 -32.38 -7.97 -0.03
CA GLN A 467 -32.23 -6.59 0.47
C GLN A 467 -30.77 -6.23 0.72
N LYS A 468 -29.96 -7.22 1.10
CA LYS A 468 -28.54 -7.04 1.46
C LYS A 468 -27.73 -8.24 1.03
N SER A 469 -26.61 -8.00 0.37
CA SER A 469 -25.70 -9.05 -0.08
C SER A 469 -24.25 -8.65 0.16
N PHE A 470 -23.39 -9.63 0.42
CA PHE A 470 -21.95 -9.44 0.54
C PHE A 470 -21.21 -10.45 -0.33
N PHE A 471 -20.34 -9.94 -1.19
CA PHE A 471 -19.58 -10.74 -2.15
C PHE A 471 -18.09 -10.72 -1.79
N PHE A 472 -17.52 -11.91 -1.58
CA PHE A 472 -16.07 -12.09 -1.56
C PHE A 472 -15.57 -12.20 -3.00
N THR A 473 -14.71 -11.27 -3.41
CA THR A 473 -14.23 -11.12 -4.79
C THR A 473 -12.77 -11.57 -4.94
N ASP A 474 -12.29 -11.60 -6.18
CA ASP A 474 -10.89 -11.87 -6.51
C ASP A 474 -10.45 -10.98 -7.69
N PRO A 475 -9.16 -10.99 -8.09
CA PRO A 475 -8.68 -10.16 -9.20
C PRO A 475 -9.37 -10.42 -10.56
N ARG A 476 -10.04 -11.56 -10.74
CA ARG A 476 -10.82 -11.90 -11.95
C ARG A 476 -12.30 -11.55 -11.79
N ASN A 477 -12.89 -11.83 -10.63
CA ASN A 477 -14.27 -11.53 -10.28
C ASN A 477 -14.35 -10.21 -9.51
N THR A 478 -14.16 -9.10 -10.21
CA THR A 478 -14.11 -7.75 -9.62
C THR A 478 -15.49 -7.10 -9.57
N PRO A 479 -15.73 -6.10 -8.69
CA PRO A 479 -17.02 -5.38 -8.64
C PRO A 479 -17.40 -4.59 -9.90
N ALA A 480 -16.49 -4.46 -10.87
CA ALA A 480 -16.75 -3.76 -12.12
C ALA A 480 -17.39 -4.68 -13.18
N ARG A 481 -17.32 -5.99 -12.99
CA ARG A 481 -18.09 -7.00 -13.73
C ARG A 481 -19.46 -7.14 -13.10
#